data_AF-A0A1H2T1S7-F1
#
_entry.id   AF-A0A1H2T1S7-F1
#
_cell.length_a   1.000
_cell.length_b   1.000
_cell.length_c   1.000
_cell.angle_alpha   90.00
_cell.angle_beta   90.00
_cell.angle_gamma   90.00
#
_symmetry.space_group_name_H-M   'P 1'
#
loop_
_entity.id
_entity.type
_entity.pdbx_description
1 polymer ?
#
loop_
_entity_poly.entity_id
_entity_poly.type
_entity_poly.pdbx_seq_one_letter_code
_entity_poly.pdbx_strand_id
1 'polypeptide(L)'
;MLPPVEQALISQKQHTLLQGSKIFFNPLTGKPWTGNQQIRKSLWIPLLKRANMIYRNPYQIRHIFASMMLSAGENIVWVSQQMGHSNVLITARTYARWIPSNEQKGSKALNMFGQHLASIKNKS
;
A
#
# COMPACT_ATOMS: atom_id res chain seq x y z
N MET A 1 -3.99 1.66 -10.58
CA MET A 1 -3.57 2.69 -9.60
C MET A 1 -4.79 3.08 -8.79
N LEU A 2 -4.65 3.47 -7.51
CA LEU A 2 -5.81 3.88 -6.71
C LEU A 2 -6.35 5.24 -7.24
N PRO A 3 -7.69 5.43 -7.36
CA PRO A 3 -8.25 6.66 -7.92
C PRO A 3 -7.78 7.97 -7.26
N PRO A 4 -7.63 8.05 -5.92
CA PRO A 4 -7.11 9.27 -5.29
C PRO A 4 -5.66 9.60 -5.68
N VAL A 5 -4.84 8.59 -5.98
CA VAL A 5 -3.45 8.78 -6.41
C VAL A 5 -3.41 9.36 -7.82
N GLU A 6 -4.27 8.84 -8.70
CA GLU A 6 -4.40 9.36 -10.06
C GLU A 6 -4.86 10.83 -10.06
N GLN A 7 -5.89 11.16 -9.29
CA GLN A 7 -6.37 12.53 -9.13
C GLN A 7 -5.27 13.46 -8.59
N ALA A 8 -4.51 13.02 -7.59
CA ALA A 8 -3.39 13.80 -7.05
C ALA A 8 -2.31 14.07 -8.12
N LEU A 9 -2.00 13.10 -8.98
CA LEU A 9 -1.06 13.29 -10.08
C LEU A 9 -1.61 14.22 -11.16
N ILE A 10 -2.91 14.16 -11.48
CA ILE A 10 -3.54 15.11 -12.40
C ILE A 10 -3.44 16.53 -11.85
N SER A 11 -3.79 16.74 -10.58
CA SER A 11 -3.65 18.04 -9.92
C SER A 11 -2.20 18.51 -9.85
N GLN A 12 -1.23 17.61 -9.75
CA GLN A 12 0.19 17.97 -9.77
C GLN A 12 0.65 18.52 -11.13
N LYS A 13 0.03 18.10 -12.24
CA LYS A 13 0.41 18.54 -13.60
C LYS A 13 0.42 20.05 -13.75
N GLN A 14 -0.54 20.76 -13.15
CA GLN A 14 -0.62 22.22 -13.25
C GLN A 14 0.63 22.94 -12.68
N HIS A 15 1.39 22.28 -11.80
CA HIS A 15 2.53 22.86 -11.12
C HIS A 15 3.87 22.56 -11.79
N THR A 16 4.05 21.35 -12.32
CA THR A 16 5.37 20.88 -12.77
C THR A 16 5.42 20.35 -14.20
N LEU A 17 4.28 20.20 -14.89
CA LEU A 17 4.23 19.62 -16.24
C LEU A 17 5.08 20.41 -17.24
N LEU A 18 4.94 21.74 -17.25
CA LEU A 18 5.64 22.62 -18.20
C LEU A 18 7.14 22.77 -17.90
N GLN A 19 7.61 22.35 -16.72
CA GLN A 19 9.02 22.46 -16.34
C GLN A 19 9.88 21.32 -16.90
N GLY A 20 9.27 20.26 -17.46
CA GLY A 20 9.97 19.20 -18.19
C GLY A 20 11.02 18.41 -17.39
N SER A 21 10.94 18.40 -16.05
CA SER A 21 11.94 17.73 -15.20
C SER A 21 11.30 16.79 -14.16
N LYS A 22 11.60 16.92 -12.86
CA LYS A 22 11.03 16.04 -11.82
C LYS A 22 9.54 16.33 -11.61
N ILE A 23 8.78 15.33 -11.17
CA ILE A 23 7.34 15.51 -10.88
C ILE A 23 7.14 16.36 -9.61
N PHE A 24 7.96 16.14 -8.58
CA PHE A 24 7.80 16.76 -7.26
C PHE A 24 8.88 17.78 -6.96
N PHE A 25 8.44 18.99 -6.64
CA PHE A 25 9.28 20.14 -6.35
C PHE A 25 9.14 20.53 -4.88
N ASN A 26 10.15 21.24 -4.36
CA ASN A 26 10.06 21.85 -3.05
C ASN A 26 9.18 23.11 -3.15
N PRO A 27 8.01 23.15 -2.48
CA PRO A 27 7.10 24.28 -2.58
C PRO A 27 7.69 25.58 -2.01
N LEU A 28 8.70 25.49 -1.14
CA LEU A 28 9.37 26.65 -0.56
C LEU A 28 10.40 27.28 -1.50
N THR A 29 11.00 26.49 -2.40
CA THR A 29 12.10 26.97 -3.27
C THR A 29 11.77 26.94 -4.75
N GLY A 30 10.67 26.31 -5.16
CA GLY A 30 10.32 26.11 -6.56
C GLY A 30 11.33 25.25 -7.34
N LYS A 31 12.22 24.54 -6.65
CA LYS A 31 13.25 23.68 -7.26
C LYS A 31 12.97 22.20 -7.00
N PRO A 32 13.46 21.28 -7.84
CA PRO A 32 13.36 19.85 -7.56
C PRO A 32 13.98 19.48 -6.21
N TRP A 33 13.40 18.49 -5.52
CA TRP A 33 14.01 17.94 -4.32
C TRP A 33 15.40 17.35 -4.64
N THR A 34 16.39 17.68 -3.82
CA THR A 34 17.78 17.21 -4.00
C THR A 34 18.02 15.85 -3.37
N GLY A 35 17.27 15.50 -2.33
CA GLY A 35 17.33 14.17 -1.71
C GLY A 35 16.53 14.03 -0.43
N ASN A 36 16.62 12.85 0.17
CA ASN A 36 15.80 12.44 1.32
C ASN A 36 16.01 13.33 2.55
N GLN A 37 17.22 13.81 2.80
CA GLN A 37 17.51 14.66 3.97
C GLN A 37 16.78 16.00 3.88
N GLN A 38 16.73 16.59 2.69
CA GLN A 38 16.02 17.85 2.44
C GLN A 38 14.52 17.68 2.72
N ILE A 39 13.90 16.64 2.12
CA ILE A 39 12.49 16.31 2.33
C ILE A 39 12.20 16.08 3.82
N ARG A 40 13.05 15.30 4.50
CA ARG A 40 12.87 14.96 5.91
C ARG A 40 12.88 16.19 6.81
N LYS A 41 13.84 17.09 6.62
CA LYS A 41 14.02 18.27 7.50
C LYS A 41 13.03 19.38 7.19
N SER A 42 12.80 19.67 5.91
CA SER A 42 12.04 20.85 5.48
C SER A 42 10.54 20.61 5.30
N LEU A 43 10.12 19.37 5.01
CA LEU A 43 8.72 19.02 4.80
C LEU A 43 8.21 18.09 5.90
N TRP A 44 8.85 16.94 6.09
CA TRP A 44 8.30 15.85 6.91
C TRP A 44 8.24 16.18 8.41
N ILE A 45 9.33 16.66 9.02
CA ILE A 45 9.33 17.02 10.45
C ILE A 45 8.31 18.14 10.73
N PRO A 46 8.27 19.25 9.97
CA PRO A 46 7.23 20.26 10.14
C PRO A 46 5.81 19.73 9.94
N LEU A 47 5.59 18.85 8.97
CA LEU A 47 4.29 18.23 8.71
C LEU A 47 3.81 17.43 9.92
N LEU A 48 4.67 16.57 10.48
CA LEU A 48 4.33 15.79 11.68
C LEU A 48 4.05 16.69 12.89
N LYS A 49 4.82 17.77 13.08
CA LYS A 49 4.56 18.76 14.14
C LYS A 49 3.19 19.41 13.98
N ARG A 50 2.81 19.81 12.76
CA ARG A 50 1.48 20.39 12.47
C ARG A 50 0.34 19.38 12.66
N ALA A 51 0.59 18.11 12.35
CA ALA A 51 -0.35 17.03 12.59
C ALA A 51 -0.41 16.56 14.06
N ASN A 52 0.35 17.19 14.96
CA ASN A 52 0.51 16.79 16.36
C ASN A 52 0.94 15.31 16.53
N MET A 53 1.81 14.84 15.63
CA MET A 53 2.30 13.47 15.61
C MET A 53 3.77 13.42 16.06
N ILE A 54 4.11 12.37 16.81
CA ILE A 54 5.51 12.06 17.13
C ILE A 54 6.30 11.75 15.88
N TYR A 55 7.60 12.04 15.91
CA TYR A 55 8.48 11.76 14.79
C TYR A 55 8.50 10.26 14.45
N ARG A 56 8.29 9.97 13.17
CA ARG A 56 8.39 8.65 12.55
C ARG A 56 9.21 8.78 11.28
N ASN A 57 10.01 7.77 10.94
CA ASN A 57 10.76 7.80 9.68
C ASN A 57 9.76 7.66 8.51
N PRO A 58 9.83 8.47 7.42
CA PRO A 58 8.97 8.30 6.25
C PRO A 58 8.90 6.85 5.72
N TYR A 59 9.98 6.09 5.87
CA TYR A 59 10.01 4.67 5.49
C TYR A 59 8.95 3.82 6.22
N GLN A 60 8.56 4.20 7.44
CA GLN A 60 7.52 3.50 8.21
C GLN A 60 6.13 3.62 7.56
N ILE A 61 5.87 4.65 6.76
CA ILE A 61 4.61 4.78 6.01
C ILE A 61 4.42 3.61 5.05
N ARG A 62 5.51 3.13 4.43
CA ARG A 62 5.49 1.96 3.55
C ARG A 62 5.07 0.69 4.29
N HIS A 63 5.52 0.52 5.54
CA HIS A 63 5.11 -0.59 6.39
C HIS A 63 3.64 -0.46 6.81
N ILE A 64 3.21 0.75 7.20
CA ILE A 64 1.82 1.03 7.57
C ILE A 64 0.89 0.73 6.40
N PHE A 65 1.22 1.19 5.19
CA PHE A 65 0.48 0.90 3.98
C PHE A 65 0.29 -0.61 3.77
N ALA A 66 1.36 -1.39 3.86
CA ALA A 66 1.30 -2.84 3.67
C ALA A 66 0.41 -3.51 4.72
N SER A 67 0.59 -3.18 6.00
CA SER A 67 -0.19 -3.77 7.09
C SER A 67 -1.67 -3.38 7.01
N MET A 68 -1.99 -2.14 6.66
CA MET A 68 -3.38 -1.66 6.53
C MET A 68 -4.09 -2.35 5.36
N MET A 69 -3.47 -2.41 4.19
CA MET A 69 -4.08 -3.05 3.00
C MET A 69 -4.33 -4.54 3.25
N LEU A 70 -3.35 -5.25 3.82
CA LEU A 70 -3.50 -6.67 4.11
C LEU A 70 -4.54 -6.94 5.21
N SER A 71 -4.58 -6.11 6.25
CA SER A 71 -5.63 -6.19 7.29
C SER A 71 -7.03 -5.94 6.73
N ALA A 72 -7.15 -5.09 5.70
CA ALA A 72 -8.40 -4.87 4.99
C ALA A 72 -8.80 -6.04 4.06
N GLY A 73 -7.95 -7.06 3.93
CA GLY A 73 -8.19 -8.24 3.09
C GLY A 73 -7.73 -8.08 1.64
N GLU A 74 -6.95 -7.06 1.32
CA GLU A 74 -6.41 -6.86 -0.03
C GLU A 74 -5.48 -8.00 -0.45
N ASN A 75 -5.44 -8.25 -1.76
CA ASN A 75 -4.63 -9.33 -2.32
C ASN A 75 -3.12 -9.06 -2.11
N ILE A 76 -2.42 -10.02 -1.49
CA ILE A 76 -0.99 -9.86 -1.18
C ILE A 76 -0.09 -9.68 -2.41
N VAL A 77 -0.42 -10.31 -3.54
CA VAL A 77 0.32 -10.14 -4.80
C VAL A 77 0.16 -8.71 -5.30
N TRP A 78 -1.06 -8.18 -5.27
CA TRP A 78 -1.32 -6.79 -5.67
C TRP A 78 -0.60 -5.80 -4.75
N VAL A 79 -0.68 -5.97 -3.42
CA VAL A 79 0.05 -5.14 -2.45
C VAL A 79 1.56 -5.20 -2.70
N SER A 80 2.10 -6.39 -2.99
CA SER A 80 3.51 -6.58 -3.33
C SER A 80 3.93 -5.80 -4.58
N GLN A 81 3.10 -5.82 -5.63
CA GLN A 81 3.32 -5.05 -6.85
C GLN A 81 3.27 -3.55 -6.60
N GLN A 82 2.31 -3.05 -5.81
CA GLN A 82 2.24 -1.62 -5.46
C GLN A 82 3.48 -1.15 -4.70
N MET A 83 4.07 -2.02 -3.88
CA MET A 83 5.31 -1.73 -3.18
C MET A 83 6.54 -1.82 -4.10
N GLY A 84 6.44 -2.43 -5.28
CA GLY A 84 7.56 -2.68 -6.17
C GLY A 84 8.53 -3.73 -5.64
N HIS A 85 8.04 -4.72 -4.89
CA HIS A 85 8.86 -5.87 -4.52
C HIS A 85 9.04 -6.78 -5.75
N SER A 86 10.27 -7.23 -5.98
CA SER A 86 10.59 -8.17 -7.07
C SER A 86 9.98 -9.56 -6.86
N ASN A 87 9.65 -9.91 -5.62
CA ASN A 87 9.06 -11.19 -5.26
C ASN A 87 8.02 -11.03 -4.15
N VAL A 88 6.83 -11.61 -4.34
CA VAL A 88 5.75 -11.63 -3.35
C VAL A 88 6.15 -12.27 -2.02
N LEU A 89 7.10 -13.21 -2.03
CA LEU A 89 7.61 -13.84 -0.82
C LEU A 89 8.23 -12.84 0.15
N ILE A 90 8.80 -11.73 -0.34
CA ILE A 90 9.29 -10.65 0.52
C ILE A 90 8.12 -10.05 1.31
N THR A 91 7.02 -9.74 0.63
CA THR A 91 5.80 -9.23 1.29
C THR A 91 5.22 -10.28 2.25
N ALA A 92 5.12 -11.54 1.84
CA ALA A 92 4.55 -12.60 2.65
C ALA A 92 5.35 -12.82 3.94
N ARG A 93 6.69 -12.91 3.85
CA ARG A 93 7.56 -13.08 5.02
C ARG A 93 7.39 -11.94 6.03
N THR A 94 7.24 -10.70 5.56
CA THR A 94 7.17 -9.55 6.46
C THR A 94 5.75 -9.28 6.98
N TYR A 95 4.71 -9.54 6.19
CA TYR A 95 3.36 -9.04 6.48
C TYR A 95 2.25 -10.08 6.48
N ALA A 96 2.50 -11.37 6.21
CA ALA A 96 1.44 -12.38 6.21
C ALA A 96 0.62 -12.44 7.51
N ARG A 97 1.22 -12.05 8.65
CA ARG A 97 0.53 -11.97 9.94
C ARG A 97 -0.66 -11.00 9.97
N TRP A 98 -0.72 -10.06 9.03
CA TRP A 98 -1.80 -9.07 8.93
C TRP A 98 -2.93 -9.54 8.02
N ILE A 99 -2.80 -10.69 7.36
CA ILE A 99 -3.87 -11.26 6.57
C ILE A 99 -4.91 -11.85 7.53
N PRO A 100 -6.19 -11.45 7.45
CA PRO A 100 -7.24 -12.00 8.30
C PRO A 100 -7.30 -13.53 8.16
N SER A 101 -7.18 -14.22 9.29
CA SER A 101 -7.43 -15.66 9.34
C SER A 101 -8.92 -15.88 9.50
N ASN A 102 -9.57 -16.44 8.47
CA ASN A 102 -10.93 -16.95 8.66
C ASN A 102 -10.87 -18.18 9.58
N GLU A 103 -11.59 -18.14 10.70
CA GLU A 103 -11.69 -19.25 11.66
C GLU A 103 -12.31 -20.51 11.01
N GLN A 104 -13.11 -20.31 9.96
CA GLN A 104 -13.65 -21.33 9.07
C GLN A 104 -12.59 -21.84 8.07
N LYS A 105 -11.54 -22.49 8.60
CA LYS A 105 -10.49 -23.10 7.78
C LYS A 105 -11.08 -24.25 6.94
N GLY A 106 -10.96 -24.17 5.62
CA GLY A 106 -11.33 -25.23 4.68
C GLY A 106 -12.83 -25.38 4.38
N SER A 107 -13.73 -25.03 5.30
CA SER A 107 -15.18 -25.15 5.08
C SER A 107 -15.69 -24.27 3.94
N LYS A 108 -15.09 -23.10 3.71
CA LYS A 108 -15.45 -22.23 2.58
C LYS A 108 -15.18 -22.91 1.22
N ALA A 109 -14.04 -23.57 1.07
CA ALA A 109 -13.69 -24.31 -0.15
C ALA A 109 -14.60 -25.53 -0.32
N LEU A 110 -14.87 -26.25 0.76
CA LEU A 110 -15.81 -27.37 0.75
C LEU A 110 -17.23 -26.94 0.35
N ASN A 111 -17.74 -25.84 0.91
CA ASN A 111 -19.07 -25.32 0.58
C ASN A 111 -19.17 -24.83 -0.87
N MET A 112 -18.07 -24.27 -1.40
CA MET A 112 -18.04 -23.69 -2.74
C MET A 112 -17.81 -24.74 -3.83
N PHE A 113 -16.99 -25.77 -3.59
CA PHE A 113 -16.58 -26.75 -4.61
C PHE A 113 -16.96 -28.21 -4.29
N GLY A 114 -17.25 -28.52 -3.04
CA GLY A 114 -17.54 -29.87 -2.55
C GLY A 114 -19.01 -30.29 -2.62
N GLN A 115 -19.92 -29.47 -3.16
CA GLN A 115 -21.35 -29.78 -3.23
C GLN A 115 -21.64 -31.09 -3.99
N HIS A 116 -20.82 -31.42 -4.98
CA HIS A 116 -20.92 -32.67 -5.72
C HIS A 116 -20.60 -33.92 -4.86
N LEU A 117 -19.73 -33.79 -3.85
CA LEU A 117 -19.36 -34.89 -2.94
C LEU A 117 -20.51 -35.30 -2.03
N ALA A 118 -21.40 -34.37 -1.67
CA ALA A 118 -22.59 -34.66 -0.86
C ALA A 118 -23.64 -35.47 -1.64
N SER A 119 -23.73 -35.26 -2.96
CA SER A 119 -24.69 -35.98 -3.82
C SER A 119 -24.33 -37.47 -4.03
N ILE A 120 -23.06 -37.83 -3.87
CA ILE A 120 -22.56 -39.20 -4.05
C ILE A 120 -22.94 -40.10 -2.87
N LYS A 121 -23.04 -39.56 -1.65
CA LYS A 121 -23.41 -40.33 -0.44
C LYS A 121 -24.89 -40.70 -0.35
N ASN A 122 -25.79 -40.00 -1.04
CA ASN A 122 -27.23 -40.24 -0.99
C ASN A 122 -27.74 -41.21 -2.09
N LYS A 123 -26.83 -41.89 -2.81
CA LYS A 123 -27.14 -42.84 -3.89
C LYS A 123 -26.79 -44.30 -3.58
N SER A 124 -26.43 -44.62 -2.32
CA SER A 124 -26.26 -45.99 -1.82
C SER A 124 -27.32 -46.31 -0.78
#